data_AF-A0A1L9BGM1-F1
#
_entry.id   AF-A0A1L9BGM1-F1
#
_cell.length_a   1.000
_cell.length_b   1.000
_cell.length_c   1.000
_cell.angle_alpha   90.00
_cell.angle_beta   90.00
_cell.angle_gamma   90.00
#
_symmetry.space_group_name_H-M   'P 1'
#
loop_
_entity.id
_entity.type
_entity.pdbx_description
1 polymer ?
#
loop_
_entity_poly.entity_id
_entity_poly.type
_entity_poly.pdbx_seq_one_letter_code
_entity_poly.pdbx_strand_id
1 'polypeptide(L)'
;MKWTWAGAVVVGMLAGCGTGREAFRPNPNDDDPLVGSVPVVRAPLKDRCEQHGSSSVRGPCDEARYLATEYTRRLSVGDEVCLEDGYGEQPGPACKARAVVIDTAPNQVKLEVRSTKPDSRWFRAEMRHAWYEEAALVDLYLEEQGY
;
A
#
# COMPACT_ATOMS: atom_id res chain seq x y z
N MET A 1 -11.06 56.19 -19.17
CA MET A 1 -10.61 55.67 -20.48
C MET A 1 -9.11 55.38 -20.38
N LYS A 2 -8.69 54.19 -20.84
CA LYS A 2 -7.30 53.71 -21.08
C LYS A 2 -6.53 53.30 -19.81
N TRP A 3 -6.40 52.02 -19.42
CA TRP A 3 -5.97 50.77 -20.07
C TRP A 3 -4.45 50.66 -20.29
N THR A 4 -3.85 49.78 -19.47
CA THR A 4 -2.62 48.93 -19.64
C THR A 4 -1.28 49.66 -19.85
N TRP A 5 -0.13 49.21 -19.30
CA TRP A 5 0.56 47.94 -19.54
C TRP A 5 1.65 47.65 -18.50
N ALA A 6 1.90 46.34 -18.31
CA ALA A 6 3.18 45.68 -17.99
C ALA A 6 3.87 46.02 -16.65
N GLY A 7 4.41 45.07 -15.90
CA GLY A 7 4.71 43.69 -16.17
C GLY A 7 5.83 43.30 -15.20
N ALA A 8 5.56 42.35 -14.32
CA ALA A 8 6.60 41.71 -13.53
C ALA A 8 6.17 40.26 -13.33
N VAL A 9 6.64 39.48 -14.29
CA VAL A 9 6.63 38.02 -14.37
C VAL A 9 7.19 37.46 -13.06
N VAL A 10 6.34 36.87 -12.22
CA VAL A 10 6.77 35.94 -11.18
C VAL A 10 6.74 34.54 -11.80
N VAL A 11 7.76 34.24 -12.58
CA VAL A 11 8.14 32.89 -12.96
C VAL A 11 9.22 32.48 -12.00
N GLY A 12 8.98 31.43 -11.21
CA GLY A 12 10.04 30.86 -10.38
C GLY A 12 9.58 30.13 -9.12
N MET A 13 8.57 29.27 -9.18
CA MET A 13 8.38 28.21 -8.19
C MET A 13 7.89 26.92 -8.88
N LEU A 14 8.71 26.39 -9.79
CA LEU A 14 8.68 24.98 -10.18
C LEU A 14 10.00 24.36 -9.73
N ALA A 15 10.17 24.25 -8.41
CA ALA A 15 11.26 23.50 -7.80
C ALA A 15 10.66 22.43 -6.89
N GLY A 16 10.50 21.23 -7.44
CA GLY A 16 10.72 20.00 -6.68
C GLY A 16 9.58 19.45 -5.82
N CYS A 17 8.49 18.98 -6.43
CA CYS A 17 7.84 17.76 -5.95
C CYS A 17 8.28 16.59 -6.84
N GLY A 18 9.57 16.22 -6.72
CA GLY A 18 10.13 15.06 -7.39
C GLY A 18 9.85 13.78 -6.59
N THR A 19 8.61 13.31 -6.57
CA THR A 19 8.22 12.01 -5.98
C THR A 19 8.20 10.86 -6.99
N GLY A 20 8.84 11.03 -8.15
CA GLY A 20 8.63 10.12 -9.29
C GLY A 20 9.63 8.98 -9.49
N ARG A 21 10.73 8.91 -8.73
CA ARG A 21 11.85 7.99 -9.05
C ARG A 21 11.98 6.74 -8.18
N GLU A 22 11.17 6.62 -7.13
CA GLU A 22 11.20 5.46 -6.21
C GLU A 22 9.82 4.79 -6.03
N ALA A 23 8.82 5.15 -6.85
CA ALA A 23 7.49 4.54 -6.80
C ALA A 23 7.43 3.18 -7.51
N PHE A 24 8.51 2.78 -8.19
CA PHE A 24 8.58 1.54 -8.95
C PHE A 24 9.93 0.87 -8.74
N ARG A 25 9.94 -0.45 -8.57
CA ARG A 25 11.15 -1.30 -8.51
C ARG A 25 11.29 -2.12 -9.79
N PRO A 26 12.51 -2.39 -10.27
CA PRO A 26 12.73 -3.37 -11.33
C PRO A 26 12.09 -4.72 -10.94
N ASN A 27 11.37 -5.34 -11.86
CA ASN A 27 10.80 -6.66 -11.66
C ASN A 27 11.94 -7.71 -11.70
N PRO A 28 12.22 -8.45 -10.61
CA PRO A 28 13.25 -9.49 -10.64
C PRO A 28 12.93 -10.66 -11.58
N ASN A 29 11.69 -10.74 -12.07
CA ASN A 29 11.23 -11.80 -12.98
C ASN A 29 11.16 -11.36 -14.46
N ASP A 30 11.49 -10.11 -14.79
CA ASP A 30 11.57 -9.64 -16.17
C ASP A 30 13.04 -9.41 -16.57
N ASP A 31 13.44 -9.94 -17.74
CA ASP A 31 14.79 -9.74 -18.28
C ASP A 31 15.03 -8.32 -18.84
N ASP A 32 13.97 -7.50 -18.99
CA ASP A 32 14.05 -6.13 -19.48
C ASP A 32 13.80 -5.09 -18.35
N PRO A 33 14.87 -4.48 -17.79
CA PRO A 33 14.76 -3.50 -16.71
C PRO A 33 14.12 -2.17 -17.12
N LEU A 34 13.86 -1.95 -18.42
CA LEU A 34 13.20 -0.75 -18.94
C LEU A 34 11.69 -0.94 -19.14
N VAL A 35 11.17 -2.17 -19.03
CA VAL A 35 9.76 -2.52 -19.28
C VAL A 35 9.04 -3.02 -18.02
N GLY A 36 9.75 -3.67 -17.08
CA GLY A 36 9.15 -4.24 -15.87
C GLY A 36 9.32 -3.37 -14.63
N SER A 37 8.52 -2.30 -14.47
CA SER A 37 8.53 -1.51 -13.23
C SER A 37 7.34 -1.88 -12.34
N VAL A 38 7.59 -2.57 -11.23
CA VAL A 38 6.56 -3.01 -10.27
C VAL A 38 6.27 -1.88 -9.29
N PRO A 39 5.01 -1.44 -9.12
CA PRO A 39 4.67 -0.34 -8.22
C PRO A 39 4.97 -0.71 -6.76
N VAL A 40 5.32 0.31 -5.97
CA VAL A 40 5.51 0.21 -4.51
C VAL A 40 4.38 0.95 -3.81
N VAL A 41 3.55 0.21 -3.08
CA VAL A 41 2.55 0.72 -2.15
C VAL A 41 3.25 1.06 -0.84
N ARG A 42 3.37 2.36 -0.56
CA ARG A 42 4.06 2.88 0.62
C ARG A 42 3.15 2.91 1.83
N ALA A 43 3.75 2.82 3.00
CA ALA A 43 3.07 3.02 4.26
C ALA A 43 2.50 4.45 4.36
N PRO A 44 1.40 4.64 5.08
CA PRO A 44 0.91 5.98 5.38
C PRO A 44 1.97 6.78 6.15
N LEU A 45 2.03 8.09 5.90
CA LEU A 45 2.99 8.99 6.56
C LEU A 45 2.74 9.16 8.06
N LYS A 46 1.55 8.82 8.54
CA LYS A 46 1.14 8.92 9.94
C LYS A 46 0.62 7.58 10.39
N ASP A 47 0.93 7.22 11.62
CA ASP A 47 0.34 6.05 12.26
C ASP A 47 -1.15 6.29 12.49
N ARG A 48 -1.99 5.40 11.97
CA ARG A 48 -3.44 5.43 12.18
C ARG A 48 -3.80 5.43 13.65
N CYS A 49 -3.06 4.72 14.50
CA CYS A 49 -3.36 4.71 15.93
C CYS A 49 -3.05 6.08 16.60
N GLU A 50 -2.15 6.91 16.05
CA GLU A 50 -1.82 8.24 16.59
C GLU A 50 -3.00 9.19 16.58
N GLN A 51 -3.92 9.03 15.63
CA GLN A 51 -5.11 9.87 15.55
C GLN A 51 -6.05 9.72 16.75
N HIS A 52 -5.97 8.59 17.46
CA HIS A 52 -6.84 8.30 18.61
C HIS A 52 -6.37 8.99 19.90
N GLY A 53 -5.15 9.52 19.97
CA GLY A 53 -4.65 10.26 21.13
C GLY A 53 -4.88 9.53 22.46
N SER A 54 -5.60 10.17 23.40
CA SER A 54 -5.97 9.60 24.69
C SER A 54 -7.33 8.90 24.72
N SER A 55 -7.94 8.63 23.55
CA SER A 55 -9.19 7.89 23.44
C SER A 55 -9.05 6.47 23.97
N SER A 56 -10.14 5.91 24.49
CA SER A 56 -10.19 4.50 24.91
C SER A 56 -9.93 3.52 23.75
N VAL A 57 -10.04 3.98 22.50
CA VAL A 57 -9.77 3.19 21.28
C VAL A 57 -8.26 3.07 20.99
N ARG A 58 -7.41 3.93 21.56
CA ARG A 58 -5.96 3.92 21.31
C ARG A 58 -5.31 2.59 21.68
N GLY A 59 -5.57 2.07 22.88
CA GLY A 59 -5.01 0.81 23.35
C GLY A 59 -5.36 -0.38 22.46
N PRO A 60 -6.65 -0.62 22.14
CA PRO A 60 -7.05 -1.64 21.18
C PRO A 60 -6.43 -1.48 19.79
N CYS A 61 -6.29 -0.25 19.29
CA CYS A 61 -5.61 0.01 18.01
C CYS A 61 -4.14 -0.40 18.07
N ASP A 62 -3.41 -0.06 19.14
CA ASP A 62 -2.00 -0.42 19.30
C ASP A 62 -1.81 -1.94 19.39
N GLU A 63 -2.72 -2.63 20.08
CA GLU A 63 -2.71 -4.10 20.15
C GLU A 63 -2.98 -4.71 18.76
N ALA A 64 -3.98 -4.22 18.05
CA ALA A 64 -4.29 -4.64 16.68
C ALA A 64 -3.09 -4.41 15.75
N ARG A 65 -2.39 -3.27 15.90
CA ARG A 65 -1.20 -2.94 15.12
C ARG A 65 -0.06 -3.92 15.41
N TYR A 66 0.14 -4.28 16.68
CA TYR A 66 1.13 -5.28 17.06
C TYR A 66 0.84 -6.64 16.42
N LEU A 67 -0.41 -7.12 16.51
CA LEU A 67 -0.82 -8.40 15.90
C LEU A 67 -0.66 -8.39 14.38
N ALA A 68 -1.04 -7.31 13.71
CA ALA A 68 -0.88 -7.14 12.28
C ALA A 68 0.59 -7.11 11.85
N THR A 69 1.45 -6.50 12.66
CA THR A 69 2.90 -6.46 12.43
C THR A 69 3.49 -7.86 12.52
N GLU A 70 3.14 -8.62 13.56
CA GLU A 70 3.58 -10.01 13.74
C GLU A 70 3.05 -10.95 12.65
N TYR A 71 1.82 -10.74 12.18
CA TYR A 71 1.30 -11.45 11.01
C TYR A 71 2.13 -11.14 9.75
N THR A 72 2.28 -9.86 9.43
CA THR A 72 2.93 -9.41 8.19
C THR A 72 4.39 -9.85 8.10
N ARG A 73 5.12 -9.81 9.21
CA ARG A 73 6.53 -10.23 9.27
C ARG A 73 6.75 -11.74 9.10
N ARG A 74 5.71 -12.54 9.32
CA ARG A 74 5.78 -14.00 9.15
C ARG A 74 5.45 -14.44 7.71
N LEU A 75 4.95 -13.52 6.88
CA LEU A 75 4.64 -13.80 5.49
C LEU A 75 5.89 -14.25 4.74
N SER A 76 5.75 -15.37 4.04
CA SER A 76 6.79 -16.02 3.27
C SER A 76 6.33 -16.26 1.84
N VAL A 77 7.27 -16.42 0.91
CA VAL A 77 6.97 -16.72 -0.49
C VAL A 77 6.10 -17.99 -0.58
N GLY A 78 4.98 -17.87 -1.29
CA GLY A 78 3.97 -18.92 -1.43
C GLY A 78 2.76 -18.78 -0.50
N ASP A 79 2.83 -17.92 0.52
CA ASP A 79 1.67 -17.68 1.41
C ASP A 79 0.55 -16.96 0.66
N GLU A 80 -0.69 -17.37 0.94
CA GLU A 80 -1.88 -16.67 0.48
C GLU A 80 -2.35 -15.67 1.54
N VAL A 81 -2.74 -14.47 1.10
CA VAL A 81 -3.26 -13.40 1.96
C VAL A 81 -4.54 -12.82 1.37
N CYS A 82 -5.40 -12.28 2.23
CA CYS A 82 -6.56 -11.51 1.81
C CYS A 82 -6.25 -10.03 1.82
N LEU A 83 -6.48 -9.33 0.70
CA LEU A 83 -6.24 -7.88 0.56
C LEU A 83 -7.52 -7.03 0.68
N GLU A 84 -8.64 -7.70 0.88
CA GLU A 84 -9.94 -7.07 1.13
C GLU A 84 -10.85 -8.05 1.85
N ASP A 85 -11.39 -7.59 2.99
CA ASP A 85 -12.27 -8.33 3.89
C ASP A 85 -11.61 -9.61 4.45
N GLY A 86 -10.52 -9.43 5.20
CA GLY A 86 -9.90 -10.52 5.97
C GLY A 86 -8.37 -10.52 5.98
N TYR A 87 -7.70 -9.37 5.80
CA TYR A 87 -6.24 -9.32 5.96
C TYR A 87 -5.88 -9.74 7.39
N GLY A 88 -4.82 -10.54 7.56
CA GLY A 88 -4.45 -11.11 8.87
C GLY A 88 -5.17 -12.42 9.22
N GLU A 89 -6.17 -12.83 8.44
CA GLU A 89 -6.89 -14.09 8.62
C GLU A 89 -6.49 -15.13 7.56
N GLN A 90 -6.88 -16.39 7.79
CA GLN A 90 -6.71 -17.43 6.78
C GLN A 90 -7.61 -17.14 5.58
N PRO A 91 -7.09 -17.16 4.33
CA PRO A 91 -7.91 -16.87 3.16
C PRO A 91 -9.11 -17.80 3.00
N GLY A 92 -10.29 -17.24 3.15
CA GLY A 92 -11.56 -17.98 3.16
C GLY A 92 -12.63 -17.40 2.22
N PRO A 93 -13.89 -17.81 2.39
CA PRO A 93 -15.01 -17.31 1.58
C PRO A 93 -15.31 -15.84 1.78
N ALA A 94 -14.91 -15.21 2.89
CA ALA A 94 -15.11 -13.79 3.14
C ALA A 94 -14.21 -12.93 2.25
N CYS A 95 -12.95 -13.34 2.10
CA CYS A 95 -11.91 -12.76 1.26
C CYS A 95 -12.44 -12.30 -0.11
N LYS A 96 -12.50 -10.99 -0.33
CA LYS A 96 -12.92 -10.42 -1.62
C LYS A 96 -11.79 -10.35 -2.62
N ALA A 97 -10.55 -10.19 -2.15
CA ALA A 97 -9.36 -10.19 -2.98
C ALA A 97 -8.29 -11.07 -2.34
N ARG A 98 -7.88 -12.12 -3.05
CA ARG A 98 -6.81 -13.01 -2.62
C ARG A 98 -5.54 -12.70 -3.40
N ALA A 99 -4.43 -12.61 -2.68
CA ALA A 99 -3.11 -12.50 -3.27
C ALA A 99 -2.19 -13.61 -2.76
N VAL A 100 -1.11 -13.84 -3.49
CA VAL A 100 -0.02 -14.70 -3.07
C VAL A 100 1.26 -13.87 -2.90
N VAL A 101 2.06 -14.21 -1.88
CA VAL A 101 3.40 -13.66 -1.70
C VAL A 101 4.32 -14.28 -2.76
N ILE A 102 4.84 -13.44 -3.66
CA ILE A 102 5.74 -13.88 -4.73
C ILE A 102 7.20 -13.54 -4.46
N ASP A 103 7.47 -12.58 -3.57
CA ASP A 103 8.82 -12.20 -3.14
C ASP A 103 8.77 -11.46 -1.79
N THR A 104 9.89 -11.43 -1.06
CA THR A 104 10.06 -10.72 0.21
C THR A 104 11.38 -9.98 0.23
N ALA A 105 11.38 -8.75 0.71
CA ALA A 105 12.57 -7.91 0.87
C ALA A 105 12.53 -7.22 2.24
N PRO A 106 13.65 -6.61 2.71
CA PRO A 106 13.64 -5.88 3.97
C PRO A 106 12.51 -4.82 4.01
N ASN A 107 11.61 -4.95 4.99
CA ASN A 107 10.42 -4.11 5.20
C ASN A 107 9.40 -4.13 4.05
N GLN A 108 9.45 -5.11 3.14
CA GLN A 108 8.56 -5.15 1.98
C GLN A 108 8.16 -6.56 1.57
N VAL A 109 6.93 -6.70 1.09
CA VAL A 109 6.38 -7.96 0.59
C VAL A 109 5.83 -7.71 -0.81
N LYS A 110 6.22 -8.54 -1.79
CA LYS A 110 5.67 -8.49 -3.14
C LYS A 110 4.48 -9.42 -3.22
N LEU A 111 3.31 -8.85 -3.50
CA LEU A 111 2.06 -9.58 -3.60
C LEU A 111 1.58 -9.59 -5.04
N GLU A 112 1.01 -10.71 -5.48
CA GLU A 112 0.29 -10.83 -6.76
C GLU A 112 -1.16 -11.21 -6.51
N VAL A 113 -2.09 -10.39 -7.01
CA VAL A 113 -3.53 -10.65 -6.88
C VAL A 113 -3.92 -11.81 -7.79
N ARG A 114 -4.39 -12.91 -7.20
CA ARG A 114 -4.73 -14.16 -7.89
C ARG A 114 -6.22 -14.33 -8.16
N SER A 115 -7.07 -13.83 -7.28
CA SER A 115 -8.51 -13.92 -7.44
C SER A 115 -9.22 -12.77 -6.76
N THR A 116 -10.28 -12.27 -7.39
CA THR A 116 -11.06 -11.14 -6.89
C THR A 116 -12.53 -11.36 -7.16
N LYS A 117 -13.40 -11.04 -6.21
CA LYS A 117 -14.85 -11.01 -6.41
C LYS A 117 -15.26 -9.76 -7.21
N PRO A 118 -16.38 -9.79 -7.94
CA PRO A 118 -16.85 -8.66 -8.75
C PRO A 118 -17.08 -7.35 -7.99
N ASP A 119 -17.37 -7.44 -6.69
CA ASP A 119 -17.60 -6.32 -5.79
C ASP A 119 -16.33 -5.82 -5.08
N SER A 120 -15.18 -6.45 -5.33
CA SER A 120 -13.89 -6.06 -4.76
C SER A 120 -13.36 -4.77 -5.41
N ARG A 121 -12.73 -3.90 -4.60
CA ARG A 121 -11.96 -2.75 -5.13
C ARG A 121 -10.79 -3.20 -6.02
N TRP A 122 -10.36 -4.45 -5.88
CA TRP A 122 -9.28 -5.07 -6.65
C TRP A 122 -9.76 -5.78 -7.92
N PHE A 123 -11.06 -5.80 -8.24
CA PHE A 123 -11.59 -6.56 -9.39
C PHE A 123 -10.94 -6.24 -10.74
N ARG A 124 -10.50 -4.99 -10.95
CA ARG A 124 -9.78 -4.58 -12.18
C ARG A 124 -8.25 -4.71 -12.07
N ALA A 125 -7.76 -5.23 -10.96
CA ALA A 125 -6.36 -5.41 -10.62
C ALA A 125 -5.93 -6.89 -10.60
N GLU A 126 -6.78 -7.81 -11.08
CA GLU A 126 -6.44 -9.22 -11.24
C GLU A 126 -5.13 -9.39 -12.03
N MET A 127 -4.24 -10.28 -11.57
CA MET A 127 -2.88 -10.51 -12.08
C MET A 127 -1.91 -9.31 -11.95
N ARG A 128 -2.27 -8.26 -11.22
CA ARG A 128 -1.31 -7.21 -10.86
C ARG A 128 -0.47 -7.65 -9.68
N HIS A 129 0.84 -7.45 -9.82
CA HIS A 129 1.79 -7.52 -8.72
C HIS A 129 2.23 -6.12 -8.27
N ALA A 130 2.44 -5.96 -6.97
CA ALA A 130 2.98 -4.76 -6.37
C ALA A 130 3.86 -5.13 -5.18
N TRP A 131 4.87 -4.31 -4.92
CA TRP A 131 5.56 -4.30 -3.64
C TRP A 131 4.73 -3.52 -2.64
N TYR A 132 4.61 -4.03 -1.43
CA TYR A 132 3.98 -3.34 -0.32
C TYR A 132 5.01 -3.18 0.79
N GLU A 133 5.12 -1.98 1.34
CA GLU A 133 5.80 -1.81 2.62
C GLU A 133 5.03 -2.57 3.71
N GLU A 134 5.72 -3.22 4.64
CA GLU A 134 5.08 -3.97 5.73
C GLU A 134 4.06 -3.09 6.47
N ALA A 135 4.42 -1.84 6.73
CA ALA A 135 3.54 -0.89 7.41
C ALA A 135 2.31 -0.47 6.57
N ALA A 136 2.34 -0.59 5.23
CA ALA A 136 1.16 -0.40 4.40
C ALA A 136 0.15 -1.54 4.59
N LEU A 137 0.64 -2.78 4.73
CA LEU A 137 -0.20 -3.94 4.99
C LEU A 137 -0.75 -3.94 6.43
N VAL A 138 0.06 -3.46 7.38
CA VAL A 138 -0.41 -3.22 8.75
C VAL A 138 -1.51 -2.15 8.77
N ASP A 139 -1.37 -1.06 8.01
CA ASP A 139 -2.42 -0.05 7.93
C ASP A 139 -3.72 -0.59 7.32
N LEU A 140 -3.59 -1.43 6.27
CA LEU A 140 -4.73 -2.14 5.69
C LEU A 140 -5.48 -2.97 6.74
N TYR A 141 -4.75 -3.74 7.57
CA TYR A 141 -5.36 -4.48 8.67
C TYR A 141 -6.18 -3.57 9.59
N LEU A 142 -5.58 -2.45 10.01
CA LEU A 142 -6.22 -1.53 10.94
C LEU A 142 -7.46 -0.87 10.33
N GLU A 143 -7.40 -0.52 9.04
CA GLU A 143 -8.55 0.00 8.29
C GLU A 143 -9.71 -1.01 8.27
N GLU A 144 -9.43 -2.29 8.01
CA GLU A 144 -10.47 -3.33 7.97
C GLU A 144 -11.11 -3.59 9.35
N GLN A 145 -10.35 -3.35 10.42
CA GLN A 145 -10.86 -3.41 11.79
C GLN A 145 -11.59 -2.12 12.22
N GLY A 146 -11.63 -1.09 11.38
CA GLY A 146 -12.36 0.15 11.61
C GLY A 146 -11.61 1.22 12.40
N TYR A 147 -10.28 1.17 12.42
CA TYR A 147 -9.42 2.14 13.14
C TYR A 147 -9.06 3.40 12.35
#